data_AF-A0A1G0I9P9-F1
#
_entry.id   AF-A0A1G0I9P9-F1
#
_cell.length_a   1.000
_cell.length_b   1.000
_cell.length_c   1.000
_cell.angle_alpha   90.00
_cell.angle_beta   90.00
_cell.angle_gamma   90.00
#
_symmetry.space_group_name_H-M   'P 1'
#
loop_
_entity.id
_entity.type
_entity.pdbx_description
1 polymer ?
#
loop_
_entity_poly.entity_id
_entity_poly.type
_entity_poly.pdbx_seq_one_letter_code
_entity_poly.pdbx_strand_id
1 'polypeptide(L)'
;MDPRDQAARALTELKSAIIAFLRLRPGGAGNSEIARELGLESDFHGKQKNYLSWSVIGLLVNDGILSATHKGRRVTYSIREKNRE
;
A
#
# COMPACT_ATOMS: atom_id res chain seq x y z
N MET A 1 -1.64 26.74 -6.05
CA MET A 1 -1.54 25.62 -5.09
C MET A 1 -0.07 25.37 -4.86
N ASP A 2 0.38 25.26 -3.61
CA ASP A 2 1.77 24.95 -3.31
C ASP A 2 2.10 23.51 -3.78
N PRO A 3 3.24 23.26 -4.46
CA PRO A 3 3.59 21.93 -4.94
C PRO A 3 3.63 20.85 -3.84
N ARG A 4 3.97 21.21 -2.60
CA ARG A 4 3.97 20.30 -1.45
C ARG A 4 2.54 19.91 -1.07
N ASP A 5 1.61 20.86 -1.08
CA ASP A 5 0.20 20.58 -0.80
C ASP A 5 -0.41 19.66 -1.87
N GLN A 6 -0.01 19.85 -3.14
CA GLN A 6 -0.44 18.97 -4.23
C GLN A 6 0.06 17.54 -4.01
N ALA A 7 1.35 17.38 -3.67
CA ALA A 7 1.94 16.07 -3.40
C ALA A 7 1.29 15.39 -2.18
N ALA A 8 0.99 16.13 -1.12
CA ALA A 8 0.34 15.60 0.09
C ALA A 8 -1.09 15.10 -0.20
N ARG A 9 -1.86 15.83 -1.03
CA ARG A 9 -3.19 15.39 -1.48
C ARG A 9 -3.10 14.11 -2.30
N ALA A 10 -2.23 14.06 -3.31
CA ALA A 10 -2.04 12.87 -4.13
C ALA A 10 -1.62 11.64 -3.31
N LEU A 11 -0.73 11.83 -2.32
CA LEU A 11 -0.33 10.75 -1.40
C LEU A 11 -1.52 10.26 -0.55
N THR A 12 -2.40 11.16 -0.11
CA THR A 12 -3.61 10.80 0.64
C THR A 12 -4.57 9.97 -0.21
N GLU A 13 -4.74 10.32 -1.48
CA GLU A 13 -5.56 9.53 -2.42
C GLU A 13 -4.97 8.13 -2.65
N LEU A 14 -3.64 8.03 -2.85
CA LEU A 14 -2.96 6.74 -3.00
C LEU A 14 -3.11 5.86 -1.74
N LYS A 15 -2.93 6.44 -0.56
CA LYS A 15 -3.16 5.74 0.72
C LYS A 15 -4.60 5.22 0.80
N SER A 16 -5.57 6.06 0.46
CA SER A 16 -7.00 5.71 0.50
C SER A 16 -7.37 4.60 -0.48
N ALA A 17 -6.82 4.63 -1.70
CA ALA A 17 -7.01 3.59 -2.70
C ALA A 17 -6.50 2.22 -2.22
N ILE A 18 -5.30 2.17 -1.62
CA ILE A 18 -4.74 0.92 -1.06
C ILE A 18 -5.60 0.38 0.10
N ILE A 19 -6.08 1.26 0.98
CA ILE A 19 -6.98 0.87 2.08
C ILE A 19 -8.29 0.31 1.52
N ALA A 20 -8.90 0.97 0.56
CA ALA A 20 -10.14 0.50 -0.08
C ALA A 20 -9.94 -0.85 -0.77
N PHE A 21 -8.81 -1.02 -1.47
CA PHE A 21 -8.42 -2.29 -2.09
C PHE A 21 -8.31 -3.44 -1.07
N LEU A 22 -7.67 -3.19 0.08
CA LEU A 22 -7.47 -4.20 1.12
C LEU A 22 -8.74 -4.49 1.94
N ARG A 23 -9.67 -3.54 2.06
CA ARG A 23 -11.00 -3.78 2.67
C ARG A 23 -11.80 -4.84 1.93
N LEU A 24 -11.61 -4.97 0.62
CA LEU A 24 -12.26 -6.00 -0.21
C LEU A 24 -11.56 -7.37 -0.10
N ARG A 25 -10.44 -7.47 0.63
CA ARG A 25 -9.57 -8.66 0.71
C ARG A 25 -9.18 -8.97 2.16
N PRO A 26 -10.03 -9.67 2.93
CA PRO A 26 -9.74 -9.99 4.34
C PRO A 26 -8.41 -10.73 4.56
N GLY A 27 -7.98 -11.56 3.60
CA GLY A 27 -6.69 -12.25 3.64
C GLY A 27 -5.47 -11.37 3.35
N GLY A 28 -5.67 -10.09 3.04
CA GLY A 28 -4.64 -9.18 2.59
C GLY A 28 -4.18 -9.43 1.16
N ALA A 29 -3.16 -8.69 0.73
CA ALA A 29 -2.55 -8.81 -0.59
C ALA A 29 -1.04 -8.54 -0.54
N GLY A 30 -0.30 -9.07 -1.52
CA GLY A 30 1.14 -8.79 -1.66
C GLY A 30 1.41 -7.43 -2.31
N ASN A 31 2.61 -6.87 -2.12
CA ASN A 31 2.97 -5.57 -2.73
C ASN A 31 2.81 -5.57 -4.27
N SER A 32 3.28 -6.63 -4.95
CA SER A 32 3.15 -6.73 -6.42
C SER A 32 1.70 -6.81 -6.89
N GLU A 33 0.84 -7.46 -6.11
CA GLU A 33 -0.59 -7.57 -6.40
C GLU A 33 -1.30 -6.22 -6.26
N ILE A 34 -1.03 -5.50 -5.16
CA ILE A 34 -1.51 -4.13 -4.92
C ILE A 34 -1.05 -3.20 -6.04
N ALA A 35 0.23 -3.27 -6.42
CA ALA A 35 0.80 -2.43 -7.47
C ALA A 35 0.08 -2.64 -8.81
N ARG A 36 -0.06 -3.90 -9.22
CA ARG A 36 -0.64 -4.27 -10.51
C ARG A 36 -2.12 -3.92 -10.60
N GLU A 37 -2.92 -4.27 -9.59
CA GLU A 37 -4.37 -4.08 -9.66
C GLU A 37 -4.80 -2.61 -9.48
N LEU A 38 -3.96 -1.78 -8.87
CA LEU A 38 -4.18 -0.33 -8.78
C LEU A 38 -3.49 0.48 -9.89
N GLY A 39 -2.79 -0.18 -10.83
CA GLY A 39 -2.06 0.52 -11.90
C GLY A 39 -0.89 1.38 -11.40
N LEU A 40 -0.25 0.97 -10.30
CA LEU A 40 0.88 1.67 -9.66
C LEU A 40 2.25 1.05 -10.04
N GLU A 41 2.28 0.12 -10.98
CA GLU A 41 3.52 -0.45 -11.48
C GLU A 41 4.33 0.59 -12.28
N SER A 42 5.65 0.56 -12.11
CA SER A 42 6.56 1.44 -12.84
C SER A 42 6.83 0.91 -14.25
N ASP A 43 6.62 1.73 -15.27
CA ASP A 43 7.01 1.39 -16.64
C ASP A 43 8.50 1.56 -16.91
N PHE A 44 9.28 2.07 -15.93
CA PHE A 44 10.71 2.27 -16.09
C PHE A 44 11.47 0.95 -16.34
N HIS A 45 12.52 1.01 -17.17
CA HIS A 45 13.34 -0.16 -17.48
C HIS A 45 14.02 -0.70 -16.21
N GLY A 46 13.64 -1.91 -15.80
CA GLY A 46 14.15 -2.54 -14.57
C GLY A 46 13.33 -3.74 -14.13
N LYS A 47 13.92 -4.60 -13.28
CA LYS A 47 13.27 -5.82 -12.78
C LYS A 47 12.21 -5.56 -11.71
N GLN A 48 12.36 -4.46 -10.97
CA GLN A 48 11.47 -4.12 -9.87
C GLN A 48 10.47 -3.07 -10.34
N LYS A 49 9.18 -3.34 -10.08
CA LYS A 49 8.06 -2.60 -10.66
C LYS A 49 7.18 -1.93 -9.61
N ASN A 50 7.36 -2.24 -8.33
CA ASN A 50 6.42 -1.97 -7.25
C ASN A 50 6.97 -1.03 -6.17
N TYR A 51 7.87 -0.11 -6.54
CA TYR A 51 8.52 0.81 -5.59
C TYR A 51 7.56 1.86 -5.00
N LEU A 52 6.66 2.40 -5.84
CA LEU A 52 5.67 3.39 -5.40
C LEU A 52 4.73 2.78 -4.37
N SER A 53 4.12 1.64 -4.70
CA SER A 53 3.24 0.91 -3.79
C SER A 53 3.98 0.47 -2.53
N TRP A 54 5.24 0.00 -2.64
CA TRP A 54 6.07 -0.35 -1.48
C TRP A 54 6.20 0.83 -0.50
N SER A 55 6.49 2.01 -1.03
CA SER A 55 6.68 3.22 -0.23
C SER A 55 5.39 3.65 0.47
N VAL A 56 4.26 3.65 -0.25
CA VAL A 56 2.96 4.04 0.32
C VAL A 56 2.48 3.02 1.36
N ILE A 57 2.67 1.72 1.11
CA ILE A 57 2.36 0.65 2.07
C ILE A 57 3.20 0.82 3.34
N GLY A 58 4.51 1.09 3.21
CA GLY A 58 5.38 1.33 4.35
C GLY A 58 4.90 2.47 5.24
N LEU A 59 4.43 3.57 4.64
CA LEU A 59 3.81 4.66 5.39
C LEU A 59 2.56 4.19 6.15
N LEU A 60 1.67 3.43 5.50
CA LEU A 60 0.46 2.91 6.14
C LEU A 60 0.72 1.90 7.27
N VAL A 61 1.79 1.11 7.16
CA VAL A 61 2.25 0.21 8.22
C VAL A 61 2.80 1.02 9.40
N ASN A 62 3.62 2.04 9.13
CA ASN A 62 4.16 2.94 10.15
C ASN A 62 3.04 3.73 10.87
N ASP A 63 2.02 4.15 10.13
CA ASP A 63 0.81 4.82 10.66
C ASP A 63 -0.09 3.84 11.45
N GLY A 64 0.25 2.55 11.50
CA GLY A 64 -0.51 1.51 12.19
C GLY A 64 -1.85 1.15 11.54
N ILE A 65 -2.06 1.54 10.28
CA ILE A 65 -3.29 1.28 9.53
C ILE A 65 -3.27 -0.13 8.93
N LEU A 66 -2.10 -0.59 8.47
CA LEU A 66 -1.91 -1.93 7.92
C LEU A 66 -1.04 -2.79 8.83
N SER A 67 -1.21 -4.11 8.73
CA SER A 67 -0.33 -5.12 9.32
C SER A 67 0.35 -5.93 8.23
N ALA A 68 1.61 -6.29 8.46
CA ALA A 68 2.37 -7.16 7.57
C ALA A 68 2.45 -8.58 8.17
N THR A 69 2.02 -9.56 7.40
CA THR A 69 2.11 -10.98 7.77
C THR A 69 3.18 -11.65 6.91
N HIS A 70 4.13 -12.31 7.57
CA HIS A 70 5.24 -13.01 6.91
C HIS A 70 4.96 -14.51 6.86
N LYS A 71 4.97 -15.08 5.65
CA LYS A 71 4.92 -16.52 5.41
C LYS A 71 6.11 -16.94 4.55
N GLY A 72 7.19 -17.33 5.21
CA GLY A 72 8.49 -17.55 4.56
C GLY A 72 9.00 -16.25 3.94
N ARG A 73 9.25 -16.27 2.63
CA ARG A 73 9.70 -15.07 1.87
C ARG A 73 8.54 -14.16 1.45
N ARG A 74 7.29 -14.60 1.56
CA ARG A 74 6.12 -13.83 1.12
C ARG A 74 5.63 -12.93 2.24
N VAL A 75 5.37 -11.67 1.91
CA VAL A 75 4.75 -10.69 2.79
C VAL A 75 3.38 -10.32 2.22
N THR A 76 2.37 -10.34 3.06
CA THR A 76 1.01 -9.88 2.74
C THR A 76 0.59 -8.77 3.70
N TYR A 77 -0.12 -7.77 3.18
CA TYR A 77 -0.60 -6.63 3.95
C TYR A 77 -2.11 -6.69 4.08
N SER A 78 -2.64 -6.49 5.28
CA SER A 78 -4.08 -6.43 5.57
C SER A 78 -4.39 -5.23 6.45
N ILE A 79 -5.68 -4.84 6.53
CA ILE A 79 -6.12 -3.81 7.47
C ILE A 79 -5.82 -4.28 8.89
N ARG A 80 -5.16 -3.43 9.69
CA ARG A 80 -4.92 -3.72 11.10
C ARG A 80 -6.26 -3.66 11.84
N GLU A 81 -6.68 -4.79 12.42
CA GLU A 81 -7.81 -4.79 13.33
C GLU A 81 -7.42 -4.01 14.58
N LYS A 82 -8.20 -2.98 14.94
CA LYS A 82 -8.09 -2.38 16.26
C LYS A 82 -8.63 -3.41 17.24
N ASN A 83 -7.79 -3.91 18.14
CA ASN A 83 -8.27 -4.60 19.32
C ASN A 83 -9.27 -3.65 20.01
N ARG A 84 -10.55 -4.04 20.05
CA ARG A 84 -11.52 -3.40 20.94
C ARG A 84 -11.10 -3.79 22.36
N GLU A 85 -10.49 -2.84 23.06
CA GLU A 85 -10.44 -2.85 24.53
C GLU A 85 -11.86 -2.65 25.09
#